data_AF-A0A8T4Y045-F1
#
_entry.id   AF-A0A8T4Y045-F1
#
_cell.length_a   1.000
_cell.length_b   1.000
_cell.length_c   1.000
_cell.angle_alpha   90.00
_cell.angle_beta   90.00
_cell.angle_gamma   90.00
#
_symmetry.space_group_name_H-M   'P 1'
#
loop_
_entity.id
_entity.type
_entity.pdbx_description
1 polymer ?
#
loop_
_entity_poly.entity_id
_entity_poly.type
_entity_poly.pdbx_seq_one_letter_code
_entity_poly.pdbx_strand_id
1 'polypeptide(L)'
;MPDICMVFEAHQPLRLRRLSNVEVLRRQRIDNKDLYEIYFNNLLNKEVFNRISEKCYFPASRIILEQIDRFRGGKKPFKVSFSFSGTFLEQCERWNPSLLELFKQMVESGCIELLGQTYYHSLASLNPMDQLEFSEQVEEHRRLVEDLFDYKPKTFENTECIYNNDIAKKVEALGFEAIITEGAEKILGWRSPNFIYKARESNIKILMRNYRLSDDIGFRFTSVDWDQWPLTADKYATWLAHTYGQVIVLFLDYETFGEHYWAESGIFDFLRWLPIEVSKWDNLSWITPSEAVQKHVPCGELNVPPDKTISWADVERDTSAWLSNPQQNISFNLLNETGLIVRELNEPDLLKIWRYLQTSDHFYYMYSKGGESGIVHDSFNPYGSPAEAFITYIGVLLDFEARCKVLLESSEFKYKRVLRRVPWEKGFKFFYGFAMPTGLSANSLEEFYEAIKIVDINSIIFHLERGDFERWISNVIEDRELADRIADIRSSKINAEGKRKALLDLIGRRIEELRKLGDLKLNRPN
;
A
#
# COMPACT_ATOMS: atom_id res chain seq x y z
N MET A 1 -9.07 33.70 -11.19
CA MET A 1 -8.85 32.93 -12.44
C MET A 1 -8.60 31.51 -11.97
N PRO A 2 -9.51 30.56 -12.24
CA PRO A 2 -9.33 29.19 -11.79
C PRO A 2 -8.28 28.50 -12.66
N ASP A 3 -7.30 27.87 -12.02
CA ASP A 3 -6.48 26.87 -12.69
C ASP A 3 -7.25 25.54 -12.80
N ILE A 4 -6.92 24.71 -13.77
CA ILE A 4 -7.47 23.36 -13.94
C ILE A 4 -6.37 22.36 -13.61
N CYS A 5 -6.66 21.51 -12.63
CA CYS A 5 -5.77 20.44 -12.18
C CYS A 5 -6.40 19.11 -12.59
N MET A 6 -5.91 18.50 -13.66
CA MET A 6 -6.41 17.22 -14.17
C MET A 6 -5.54 16.08 -13.68
N VAL A 7 -6.15 15.13 -12.97
CA VAL A 7 -5.49 14.01 -12.32
C VAL A 7 -6.19 12.72 -12.74
N PHE A 8 -5.39 11.74 -13.13
CA PHE A 8 -5.85 10.39 -13.47
C PHE A 8 -5.34 9.38 -12.45
N GLU A 9 -6.24 8.56 -11.92
CA GLU A 9 -5.88 7.34 -11.19
C GLU A 9 -5.80 6.18 -12.18
N ALA A 10 -4.70 5.43 -12.14
CA ALA A 10 -4.51 4.25 -12.97
C ALA A 10 -4.12 3.08 -12.08
N HIS A 11 -5.07 2.15 -11.92
CA HIS A 11 -4.97 1.01 -11.04
C HIS A 11 -5.50 -0.25 -11.74
N GLN A 12 -4.80 -1.38 -11.59
CA GLN A 12 -5.33 -2.69 -11.97
C GLN A 12 -5.11 -3.69 -10.84
N PRO A 13 -6.17 -4.34 -10.34
CA PRO A 13 -6.05 -5.32 -9.27
C PRO A 13 -5.59 -6.69 -9.78
N LEU A 14 -4.96 -7.46 -8.90
CA LEU A 14 -4.70 -8.88 -9.13
C LEU A 14 -5.91 -9.72 -8.68
N ARG A 15 -6.68 -10.22 -9.64
CA ARG A 15 -7.85 -11.07 -9.38
C ARG A 15 -7.42 -12.41 -8.81
N LEU A 16 -8.19 -12.89 -7.84
CA LEU A 16 -7.96 -14.16 -7.18
C LEU A 16 -8.49 -15.32 -8.04
N ARG A 17 -7.85 -16.47 -7.90
CA ARG A 17 -8.31 -17.72 -8.47
C ARG A 17 -9.41 -18.30 -7.59
N ARG A 18 -10.48 -18.81 -8.21
CA ARG A 18 -11.45 -19.65 -7.50
C ARG A 18 -10.77 -20.97 -7.15
N LEU A 19 -10.33 -21.10 -5.90
CA LEU A 19 -9.71 -22.32 -5.42
C LEU A 19 -10.78 -23.40 -5.27
N SER A 20 -10.65 -24.50 -6.03
CA SER A 20 -11.38 -25.71 -5.66
C SER A 20 -10.69 -26.32 -4.45
N ASN A 21 -11.45 -26.70 -3.41
CA ASN A 21 -10.92 -27.33 -2.19
C ASN A 21 -9.99 -28.52 -2.50
N VAL A 22 -10.16 -29.18 -3.65
CA VAL A 22 -9.38 -30.33 -4.11
C VAL A 22 -7.98 -29.94 -4.62
N GLU A 23 -7.79 -28.78 -5.24
CA GLU A 23 -6.50 -28.39 -5.83
C GLU A 23 -5.47 -27.94 -4.80
N VAL A 24 -5.93 -27.27 -3.74
CA VAL A 24 -5.09 -26.80 -2.63
C VAL A 24 -4.64 -27.96 -1.74
N LEU A 25 -5.55 -28.91 -1.47
CA LEU A 25 -5.29 -30.10 -0.65
C LEU A 25 -4.42 -31.15 -1.37
N ARG A 26 -4.40 -31.19 -2.71
CA ARG A 26 -3.63 -32.19 -3.48
C ARG A 26 -2.14 -31.90 -3.59
N ARG A 27 -1.68 -30.69 -3.32
CA ARG A 27 -0.26 -30.34 -3.43
C ARG A 27 0.46 -30.66 -2.11
N GLN A 28 1.10 -31.83 -2.06
CA GLN A 28 1.73 -32.36 -0.84
C GLN A 28 2.96 -31.56 -0.37
N ARG A 29 3.51 -30.66 -1.20
CA ARG A 29 4.52 -29.65 -0.83
C ARG A 29 4.29 -28.40 -1.70
N ILE A 30 4.08 -27.25 -1.07
CA ILE A 30 3.96 -25.94 -1.73
C ILE A 30 5.00 -25.05 -1.04
N ASP A 31 5.94 -24.48 -1.79
CA ASP A 31 6.85 -23.48 -1.27
C ASP A 31 6.14 -22.12 -1.19
N ASN A 32 6.57 -21.24 -0.28
CA ASN A 32 5.98 -19.90 -0.11
C ASN A 32 5.96 -19.09 -1.43
N LYS A 33 7.02 -19.20 -2.23
CA LYS A 33 7.15 -18.56 -3.55
C LYS A 33 6.09 -19.01 -4.57
N ASP A 34 5.52 -20.21 -4.41
CA ASP A 34 4.52 -20.76 -5.34
C ASP A 34 3.11 -20.24 -5.02
N LEU A 35 2.90 -19.68 -3.83
CA LEU A 35 1.58 -19.22 -3.36
C LEU A 35 1.01 -18.12 -4.26
N TYR A 36 1.87 -17.27 -4.81
CA TYR A 36 1.46 -16.22 -5.74
C TYR A 36 0.73 -16.82 -6.95
N GLU A 37 1.32 -17.83 -7.60
CA GLU A 37 0.73 -18.50 -8.78
C GLU A 37 -0.47 -19.39 -8.42
N ILE A 38 -0.65 -19.73 -7.14
CA ILE A 38 -1.80 -20.49 -6.64
C ILE A 38 -2.99 -19.56 -6.39
N TYR A 39 -2.77 -18.44 -5.72
CA TYR A 39 -3.83 -17.54 -5.27
C TYR A 39 -4.30 -16.57 -6.35
N PHE A 40 -3.40 -16.09 -7.21
CA PHE A 40 -3.74 -15.08 -8.21
C PHE A 40 -3.95 -15.71 -9.58
N ASN A 41 -5.00 -15.28 -10.29
CA ASN A 41 -5.31 -15.76 -11.64
C ASN A 41 -4.50 -14.98 -12.68
N ASN A 42 -3.21 -15.29 -12.81
CA ASN A 42 -2.30 -14.56 -13.70
C ASN A 42 -2.68 -14.62 -15.18
N LEU A 43 -3.35 -15.70 -15.63
CA LEU A 43 -3.84 -15.77 -17.00
C LEU A 43 -4.91 -14.70 -17.24
N LEU A 44 -5.95 -14.67 -16.40
CA LEU A 44 -7.01 -13.67 -16.49
C LEU A 44 -6.47 -12.26 -16.30
N ASN A 45 -5.60 -12.04 -15.31
CA ASN A 45 -5.03 -10.72 -15.05
C ASN A 45 -4.23 -10.22 -16.26
N LYS A 46 -3.41 -11.08 -16.89
CA LYS A 46 -2.68 -10.74 -18.11
C LYS A 46 -3.61 -10.41 -19.28
N GLU A 47 -4.62 -11.24 -19.50
CA GLU A 47 -5.59 -11.04 -20.59
C GLU A 47 -6.36 -9.72 -20.43
N VAL A 48 -6.86 -9.44 -19.22
CA VAL A 48 -7.56 -8.19 -18.90
C VAL A 48 -6.63 -6.99 -19.04
N PHE A 49 -5.42 -7.06 -18.47
CA PHE A 49 -4.45 -5.96 -18.53
C PHE A 49 -4.07 -5.61 -19.96
N ASN A 50 -3.80 -6.61 -20.81
CA ASN A 50 -3.47 -6.37 -22.22
C ASN A 50 -4.65 -5.77 -23.00
N ARG A 51 -5.88 -6.28 -22.79
CA ARG A 51 -7.08 -5.72 -23.41
C ARG A 51 -7.28 -4.25 -23.06
N ILE A 52 -7.17 -3.90 -21.78
CA ILE A 52 -7.35 -2.52 -21.31
C ILE A 52 -6.19 -1.65 -21.83
N SER A 53 -4.96 -2.16 -21.85
CA SER A 53 -3.82 -1.44 -22.41
C SER A 53 -4.04 -1.01 -23.86
N GLU A 54 -4.54 -1.92 -24.70
CA GLU A 54 -4.79 -1.64 -26.12
C GLU A 54 -5.95 -0.67 -26.33
N LYS A 55 -7.01 -0.78 -25.53
CA LYS A 55 -8.24 0.01 -25.70
C LYS A 55 -8.22 1.36 -25.01
N CYS A 56 -7.51 1.47 -23.89
CA CYS A 56 -7.52 2.63 -23.01
C CYS A 56 -6.15 3.29 -22.93
N TYR A 57 -5.16 2.62 -22.30
CA TYR A 57 -3.93 3.30 -21.91
C TYR A 57 -3.12 3.81 -23.11
N PHE A 58 -2.89 2.99 -24.14
CA PHE A 58 -2.15 3.45 -25.32
C PHE A 58 -2.84 4.60 -26.07
N PRO A 59 -4.14 4.50 -26.44
CA PRO A 59 -4.83 5.59 -27.13
C PRO A 59 -4.90 6.87 -26.30
N ALA A 60 -5.28 6.79 -25.01
CA ALA A 60 -5.39 7.95 -24.13
C ALA A 60 -4.01 8.62 -23.94
N SER A 61 -2.97 7.83 -23.65
CA SER A 61 -1.62 8.35 -23.39
C SER A 61 -1.03 9.04 -24.61
N ARG A 62 -1.26 8.49 -25.81
CA ARG A 62 -0.83 9.12 -27.06
C ARG A 62 -1.54 10.45 -27.30
N ILE A 63 -2.86 10.53 -27.06
CA ILE A 63 -3.60 11.79 -27.20
C ILE A 63 -3.08 12.85 -26.22
N ILE A 64 -2.83 12.46 -24.97
CA ILE A 64 -2.27 13.36 -23.95
C ILE A 64 -0.90 13.86 -24.38
N LEU A 65 -0.01 12.97 -24.82
CA LEU A 65 1.33 13.33 -25.28
C LEU A 65 1.28 14.26 -26.50
N GLU A 66 0.42 13.96 -27.48
CA GLU A 66 0.17 14.82 -28.65
C GLU A 66 -0.29 16.23 -28.24
N GLN A 67 -1.18 16.35 -27.25
CA GLN A 67 -1.61 17.67 -26.76
C GLN A 67 -0.52 18.36 -25.94
N ILE A 68 0.26 17.63 -25.14
CA ILE A 68 1.42 18.21 -24.44
C ILE A 68 2.39 18.82 -25.45
N ASP A 69 2.75 18.08 -26.51
CA ASP A 69 3.64 18.56 -27.56
C ASP A 69 3.06 19.76 -28.30
N ARG A 70 1.75 19.76 -28.58
CA ARG A 70 1.05 20.86 -29.25
C ARG A 70 1.12 22.18 -28.47
N PHE A 71 0.98 22.13 -27.15
CA PHE A 71 1.00 23.30 -26.27
C PHE A 71 2.38 23.59 -25.67
N ARG A 72 3.40 22.77 -25.99
CA ARG A 72 4.75 22.93 -25.49
C ARG A 72 5.33 24.29 -25.89
N GLY A 73 5.91 25.00 -24.92
CA GLY A 73 6.48 26.34 -25.13
C GLY A 73 5.46 27.47 -25.33
N GLY A 74 4.16 27.16 -25.30
CA GLY A 74 3.09 28.16 -25.32
C GLY A 74 2.91 28.87 -23.96
N LYS A 75 2.05 29.91 -23.93
CA LYS A 75 1.71 30.63 -22.69
C LYS A 75 0.95 29.78 -21.67
N LYS A 76 0.26 28.74 -22.15
CA LYS A 76 -0.59 27.83 -21.39
C LYS A 76 -0.23 26.39 -21.77
N PRO A 77 0.91 25.87 -21.30
CA PRO A 77 1.26 24.47 -21.54
C PRO A 77 0.16 23.56 -21.01
N PHE A 78 -0.16 22.48 -21.73
CA PHE A 78 -1.07 21.46 -21.24
C PHE A 78 -0.33 20.58 -20.24
N LYS A 79 -0.89 20.42 -19.04
CA LYS A 79 -0.31 19.63 -17.95
C LYS A 79 -1.37 18.72 -17.36
N VAL A 80 -0.97 17.52 -16.99
CA VAL A 80 -1.82 16.56 -16.29
C VAL A 80 -1.02 15.86 -15.20
N SER A 81 -1.67 15.05 -14.37
CA SER A 81 -1.00 14.30 -13.32
C SER A 81 -1.53 12.88 -13.24
N PHE A 82 -0.69 11.95 -12.81
CA PHE A 82 -1.01 10.53 -12.72
C PHE A 82 -0.72 9.98 -11.33
N SER A 83 -1.70 9.27 -10.77
CA SER A 83 -1.53 8.36 -9.64
C SER A 83 -1.48 6.94 -10.19
N PHE A 84 -0.27 6.36 -10.30
CA PHE A 84 -0.10 4.97 -10.72
C PHE A 84 0.08 4.09 -9.49
N SER A 85 -0.76 3.06 -9.31
CA SER A 85 -0.50 2.12 -8.21
C SER A 85 0.77 1.31 -8.49
N GLY A 86 1.43 0.85 -7.42
CA GLY A 86 2.60 -0.04 -7.57
C GLY A 86 2.23 -1.33 -8.30
N THR A 87 1.08 -1.91 -7.97
CA THR A 87 0.52 -3.08 -8.67
C THR A 87 0.29 -2.85 -10.17
N PHE A 88 -0.09 -1.64 -10.59
CA PHE A 88 -0.28 -1.29 -12.00
C PHE A 88 1.06 -1.23 -12.73
N LEU A 89 2.06 -0.58 -12.13
CA LEU A 89 3.41 -0.48 -12.69
C LEU A 89 4.09 -1.85 -12.77
N GLU A 90 3.94 -2.71 -11.75
CA GLU A 90 4.42 -4.09 -11.79
C GLU A 90 3.80 -4.88 -12.96
N GLN A 91 2.50 -4.68 -13.24
CA GLN A 91 1.83 -5.33 -14.37
C GLN A 91 2.30 -4.76 -15.72
N CYS A 92 2.59 -3.46 -15.80
CA CYS A 92 3.24 -2.87 -16.97
C CYS A 92 4.58 -3.56 -17.23
N GLU A 93 5.46 -3.63 -16.23
CA GLU A 93 6.77 -4.29 -16.36
C GLU A 93 6.64 -5.77 -16.75
N ARG A 94 5.67 -6.48 -16.16
CA ARG A 94 5.53 -7.91 -16.37
C ARG A 94 4.90 -8.27 -17.71
N TRP A 95 3.91 -7.51 -18.17
CA TRP A 95 3.05 -7.92 -19.30
C TRP A 95 3.05 -6.95 -20.47
N ASN A 96 3.36 -5.66 -20.27
CA ASN A 96 3.39 -4.68 -21.34
C ASN A 96 4.50 -3.61 -21.16
N PRO A 97 5.80 -3.97 -21.26
CA PRO A 97 6.90 -3.03 -21.06
C PRO A 97 6.83 -1.80 -21.99
N SER A 98 6.30 -1.96 -23.20
CA SER A 98 6.12 -0.85 -24.15
C SER A 98 5.18 0.24 -23.64
N LEU A 99 4.20 -0.13 -22.80
CA LEU A 99 3.31 0.85 -22.17
C LEU A 99 4.06 1.65 -21.09
N LEU A 100 4.90 0.97 -20.29
CA LEU A 100 5.74 1.65 -19.30
C LEU A 100 6.69 2.65 -19.97
N GLU A 101 7.31 2.27 -21.08
CA GLU A 101 8.17 3.18 -21.84
C GLU A 101 7.41 4.39 -22.39
N LEU A 102 6.14 4.24 -22.79
CA LEU A 102 5.30 5.38 -23.16
C LEU A 102 5.04 6.32 -21.97
N PHE A 103 4.76 5.78 -20.78
CA PHE A 103 4.61 6.61 -19.58
C PHE A 103 5.91 7.33 -19.21
N LYS A 104 7.07 6.69 -19.34
CA LYS A 104 8.37 7.35 -19.15
C LYS A 104 8.54 8.53 -20.10
N GLN A 105 8.25 8.36 -21.39
CA GLN A 105 8.29 9.45 -22.38
C GLN A 105 7.34 10.60 -22.02
N MET A 106 6.14 10.28 -21.51
CA MET A 106 5.21 11.30 -21.04
C MET A 106 5.77 12.07 -19.85
N VAL A 107 6.41 11.41 -18.88
CA VAL A 107 7.02 12.05 -17.72
C VAL A 107 8.21 12.93 -18.12
N GLU A 108 9.06 12.45 -19.02
CA GLU A 108 10.20 13.19 -19.57
C GLU A 108 9.80 14.50 -20.29
N SER A 109 8.54 14.64 -20.70
CA SER A 109 8.01 15.88 -21.28
C SER A 109 8.06 17.09 -20.33
N GLY A 110 8.18 16.86 -19.02
CA GLY A 110 8.14 17.89 -17.97
C GLY A 110 6.75 18.49 -17.73
N CYS A 111 5.69 17.95 -18.36
CA CYS A 111 4.31 18.42 -18.22
C CYS A 111 3.42 17.44 -17.42
N ILE A 112 4.03 16.40 -16.84
CA ILE A 112 3.37 15.39 -16.02
C ILE A 112 3.91 15.46 -14.59
N GLU A 113 3.02 15.49 -13.61
CA GLU A 113 3.36 15.21 -12.20
C GLU A 113 2.90 13.80 -11.83
N LEU A 114 3.79 13.02 -11.20
CA LEU A 114 3.43 11.74 -10.59
C LEU A 114 3.07 11.93 -9.12
N LEU A 115 1.99 11.30 -8.68
CA LEU A 115 1.52 11.32 -7.29
C LEU A 115 2.04 10.09 -6.54
N GLY A 116 2.21 10.24 -5.22
CA GLY A 116 2.46 9.12 -4.33
C GLY A 116 1.15 8.52 -3.86
N GLN A 117 1.12 7.20 -3.68
CA GLN A 117 -0.01 6.48 -3.11
C GLN A 117 0.48 5.25 -2.33
N THR A 118 -0.42 4.36 -1.90
CA THR A 118 0.00 3.05 -1.37
C THR A 118 0.42 2.13 -2.53
N TYR A 119 1.45 1.31 -2.34
CA TYR A 119 1.94 0.42 -3.41
C TYR A 119 0.86 -0.52 -3.94
N TYR A 120 0.04 -1.06 -3.05
CA TYR A 120 -0.92 -2.12 -3.37
C TYR A 120 -2.34 -1.59 -3.60
N HIS A 121 -2.55 -0.27 -3.67
CA HIS A 121 -3.87 0.35 -3.69
C HIS A 121 -4.75 -0.19 -2.53
N SER A 122 -4.17 -0.18 -1.33
CA SER A 122 -4.69 -0.92 -0.19
C SER A 122 -5.47 -0.05 0.77
N LEU A 123 -6.28 -0.70 1.62
CA LEU A 123 -6.95 -0.05 2.76
C LEU A 123 -6.04 0.07 4.01
N ALA A 124 -4.72 -0.02 3.87
CA ALA A 124 -3.78 0.00 4.99
C ALA A 124 -3.89 1.27 5.85
N SER A 125 -4.30 2.39 5.27
CA SER A 125 -4.55 3.64 6.00
C SER A 125 -5.64 3.53 7.06
N LEU A 126 -6.55 2.56 6.92
CA LEU A 126 -7.66 2.28 7.83
C LEU A 126 -7.34 1.13 8.81
N ASN A 127 -6.16 0.49 8.72
CA ASN A 127 -5.81 -0.63 9.58
C ASN A 127 -5.60 -0.15 11.04
N PRO A 128 -6.39 -0.62 12.02
CA PRO A 128 -6.20 -0.23 13.40
C PRO A 128 -5.08 -1.00 14.10
N MET A 129 -4.70 -2.19 13.60
CA MET A 129 -3.80 -3.13 14.28
C MET A 129 -2.32 -2.91 13.95
N ASP A 130 -2.01 -2.51 12.71
CA ASP A 130 -0.64 -2.23 12.26
C ASP A 130 -0.56 -0.82 11.67
N GLN A 131 -0.08 0.12 12.49
CA GLN A 131 0.03 1.52 12.10
C GLN A 131 1.24 1.80 11.20
N LEU A 132 2.21 0.89 11.12
CA LEU A 132 3.42 1.04 10.30
C LEU A 132 3.19 0.60 8.86
N GLU A 133 2.29 -0.36 8.64
CA GLU A 133 2.04 -0.92 7.31
C GLU A 133 1.69 0.13 6.26
N PHE A 134 0.86 1.11 6.61
CA PHE A 134 0.54 2.21 5.72
C PHE A 134 1.79 2.97 5.27
N SER A 135 2.64 3.39 6.21
CA SER A 135 3.87 4.12 5.89
C SER A 135 4.87 3.29 5.10
N GLU A 136 4.96 1.98 5.37
CA GLU A 136 5.87 1.09 4.64
C GLU A 136 5.44 0.91 3.18
N GLN A 137 4.14 0.72 2.91
CA GLN A 137 3.64 0.62 1.55
C GLN A 137 3.80 1.94 0.77
N VAL A 138 3.64 3.09 1.41
CA VAL A 138 3.88 4.39 0.77
C VAL A 138 5.35 4.57 0.42
N GLU A 139 6.25 4.15 1.30
CA GLU A 139 7.69 4.21 1.06
C GLU A 139 8.13 3.22 -0.03
N GLU A 140 7.55 2.03 -0.06
CA GLU A 140 7.74 1.04 -1.14
C GLU A 140 7.32 1.63 -2.49
N HIS A 141 6.15 2.28 -2.55
CA HIS A 141 5.67 2.96 -3.74
C HIS A 141 6.59 4.09 -4.18
N ARG A 142 7.02 4.94 -3.24
CA ARG A 142 7.93 6.05 -3.53
C ARG A 142 9.24 5.58 -4.15
N ARG A 143 9.80 4.47 -3.67
CA ARG A 143 11.01 3.87 -4.24
C ARG A 143 10.78 3.35 -5.65
N LEU A 144 9.67 2.65 -5.89
CA LEU A 144 9.32 2.17 -7.24
C LEU A 144 9.21 3.34 -8.24
N VAL A 145 8.54 4.42 -7.86
CA VAL A 145 8.39 5.60 -8.73
C VAL A 145 9.74 6.28 -8.99
N GLU A 146 10.59 6.38 -7.97
CA GLU A 146 11.96 6.91 -8.09
C GLU A 146 12.81 6.04 -9.02
N ASP A 147 12.77 4.72 -8.85
CA ASP A 147 13.52 3.75 -9.66
C ASP A 147 13.07 3.74 -11.13
N LEU A 148 11.76 3.85 -11.40
CA LEU A 148 11.22 3.77 -12.76
C LEU A 148 11.24 5.09 -13.52
N PHE A 149 11.09 6.22 -12.84
CA PHE A 149 10.86 7.52 -13.48
C PHE A 149 11.87 8.62 -13.06
N ASP A 150 12.82 8.33 -12.17
CA ASP A 150 13.72 9.34 -11.56
C ASP A 150 12.93 10.52 -10.97
N TYR A 151 11.78 10.19 -10.34
CA TYR A 151 10.82 11.17 -9.87
C TYR A 151 10.47 10.93 -8.40
N LYS A 152 10.48 12.00 -7.60
CA LYS A 152 10.04 11.97 -6.20
C LYS A 152 8.69 12.68 -6.03
N PRO A 153 7.59 11.95 -5.78
CA PRO A 153 6.29 12.55 -5.56
C PRO A 153 6.26 13.54 -4.40
N LYS A 154 5.53 14.65 -4.59
CA LYS A 154 5.30 15.71 -3.59
C LYS A 154 3.87 15.79 -3.12
N THR A 155 2.95 15.32 -3.97
CA THR A 155 1.52 15.24 -3.69
C THR A 155 1.15 13.79 -3.46
N PHE A 156 0.35 13.54 -2.44
CA PHE A 156 -0.18 12.23 -2.11
C PHE A 156 -1.64 12.11 -2.53
N GLU A 157 -2.01 10.95 -3.02
CA GLU A 157 -3.38 10.51 -3.19
C GLU A 157 -3.47 9.17 -2.47
N ASN A 158 -4.28 9.12 -1.41
CA ASN A 158 -4.48 7.88 -0.67
C ASN A 158 -5.58 7.10 -1.37
N THR A 159 -5.37 5.80 -1.55
CA THR A 159 -6.32 4.82 -2.11
C THR A 159 -7.75 5.33 -2.06
N GLU A 160 -8.36 5.55 -3.22
CA GLU A 160 -9.77 5.95 -3.36
C GLU A 160 -10.08 7.31 -2.73
N CYS A 161 -9.11 8.23 -2.76
CA CYS A 161 -9.17 9.53 -2.11
C CYS A 161 -9.54 9.47 -0.60
N ILE A 162 -9.28 8.35 0.09
CA ILE A 162 -9.66 8.15 1.50
C ILE A 162 -8.93 9.15 2.40
N TYR A 163 -9.68 9.93 3.18
CA TYR A 163 -9.12 11.02 3.98
C TYR A 163 -9.78 11.19 5.34
N ASN A 164 -8.93 11.43 6.34
CA ASN A 164 -9.24 12.08 7.60
C ASN A 164 -7.98 12.79 8.12
N ASN A 165 -8.10 13.55 9.21
CA ASN A 165 -6.98 14.31 9.76
C ASN A 165 -5.80 13.43 10.22
N ASP A 166 -6.05 12.19 10.66
CA ASP A 166 -4.98 11.29 11.13
C ASP A 166 -4.15 10.77 9.94
N ILE A 167 -4.81 10.46 8.82
CA ILE A 167 -4.14 10.13 7.56
C ILE A 167 -3.33 11.34 7.08
N ALA A 168 -3.91 12.55 7.11
CA ALA A 168 -3.22 13.78 6.72
C ALA A 168 -1.90 13.98 7.51
N LYS A 169 -1.93 13.78 8.84
CA LYS A 169 -0.75 13.87 9.71
C LYS A 169 0.30 12.82 9.37
N LYS A 170 -0.11 11.57 9.10
CA LYS A 170 0.82 10.50 8.68
C LYS A 170 1.48 10.84 7.34
N VAL A 171 0.71 11.34 6.38
CA VAL A 171 1.19 11.73 5.06
C VAL A 171 2.14 12.94 5.14
N GLU A 172 1.86 13.93 5.99
CA GLU A 172 2.79 15.02 6.29
C GLU A 172 4.10 14.50 6.88
N ALA A 173 4.03 13.55 7.83
CA ALA A 173 5.22 12.96 8.46
C ALA A 173 6.10 12.16 7.47
N LEU A 174 5.51 11.66 6.38
CA LEU A 174 6.22 11.03 5.26
C LEU A 174 6.86 12.05 4.30
N GLY A 175 6.63 13.35 4.50
CA GLY A 175 7.27 14.44 3.77
C GLY A 175 6.51 14.95 2.55
N PHE A 176 5.24 14.57 2.38
CA PHE A 176 4.39 15.10 1.31
C PHE A 176 3.90 16.52 1.64
N GLU A 177 3.82 17.37 0.61
CA GLU A 177 3.42 18.78 0.72
C GLU A 177 1.90 18.95 0.61
N ALA A 178 1.23 18.02 -0.08
CA ALA A 178 -0.19 18.09 -0.39
C ALA A 178 -0.85 16.72 -0.44
N ILE A 179 -2.16 16.69 -0.21
CA ILE A 179 -3.01 15.52 -0.37
C ILE A 179 -4.26 15.86 -1.20
N ILE A 180 -4.63 14.96 -2.12
CA ILE A 180 -5.88 15.04 -2.87
C ILE A 180 -6.94 14.21 -2.16
N THR A 181 -8.16 14.74 -2.05
CA THR A 181 -9.32 14.00 -1.50
C THR A 181 -10.64 14.51 -2.08
N GLU A 182 -11.76 13.91 -1.69
CA GLU A 182 -13.09 14.21 -2.21
C GLU A 182 -13.66 15.54 -1.68
N GLY A 183 -14.29 16.30 -2.59
CA GLY A 183 -15.11 17.47 -2.33
C GLY A 183 -16.45 17.17 -1.68
N ALA A 184 -16.47 16.40 -0.59
CA ALA A 184 -17.70 15.93 0.04
C ALA A 184 -18.50 17.10 0.67
N GLU A 185 -19.75 17.32 0.23
CA GLU A 185 -20.61 18.41 0.71
C GLU A 185 -20.82 18.37 2.23
N LYS A 186 -20.90 17.17 2.82
CA LYS A 186 -21.05 16.96 4.27
C LYS A 186 -19.88 17.52 5.10
N ILE A 187 -18.71 17.70 4.49
CA ILE A 187 -17.52 18.31 5.11
C ILE A 187 -17.40 19.79 4.72
N LEU A 188 -17.63 20.12 3.44
CA LEU A 188 -17.45 21.47 2.91
C LEU A 188 -18.52 22.45 3.42
N GLY A 189 -19.75 22.00 3.61
CA GLY A 189 -20.87 22.88 3.97
C GLY A 189 -21.05 24.00 2.93
N TRP A 190 -20.84 25.26 3.35
CA TRP A 190 -20.92 26.42 2.46
C TRP A 190 -19.64 26.67 1.64
N ARG A 191 -18.56 25.94 1.92
CA ARG A 191 -17.26 26.09 1.26
C ARG A 191 -17.27 25.40 -0.11
N SER A 192 -16.32 25.77 -0.97
CA SER A 192 -16.21 25.23 -2.34
C SER A 192 -15.02 24.26 -2.45
N PRO A 193 -15.12 23.15 -3.20
CA PRO A 193 -13.97 22.28 -3.45
C PRO A 193 -12.88 22.98 -4.29
N ASN A 194 -13.20 24.10 -4.96
CA ASN A 194 -12.29 24.75 -5.90
C ASN A 194 -11.23 25.67 -5.24
N PHE A 195 -10.96 25.46 -3.95
CA PHE A 195 -9.98 26.22 -3.19
C PHE A 195 -9.03 25.28 -2.46
N ILE A 196 -7.82 25.74 -2.21
CA ILE A 196 -6.85 24.99 -1.43
C ILE A 196 -7.16 25.19 0.05
N TYR A 197 -7.14 24.09 0.81
CA TYR A 197 -7.31 24.12 2.25
C TYR A 197 -6.04 23.64 2.96
N LYS A 198 -6.02 23.81 4.27
CA LYS A 198 -5.02 23.23 5.16
C LYS A 198 -5.70 22.18 6.04
N ALA A 199 -5.05 21.05 6.29
CA ALA A 199 -5.57 20.06 7.23
C ALA A 199 -5.50 20.58 8.67
N ARG A 200 -6.51 20.27 9.48
CA ARG A 200 -6.49 20.60 10.91
C ARG A 200 -5.34 19.90 11.60
N GLU A 201 -4.59 20.65 12.40
CA GLU A 201 -3.44 20.17 13.19
C GLU A 201 -2.31 19.56 12.33
N SER A 202 -2.21 19.95 11.07
CA SER A 202 -1.15 19.54 10.13
C SER A 202 -0.84 20.71 9.19
N ASN A 203 0.35 20.76 8.57
CA ASN A 203 0.68 21.76 7.55
C ASN A 203 0.46 21.30 6.11
N ILE A 204 0.02 20.05 5.92
CA ILE A 204 -0.29 19.55 4.59
C ILE A 204 -1.46 20.33 3.99
N LYS A 205 -1.33 20.64 2.70
CA LYS A 205 -2.36 21.33 1.93
C LYS A 205 -3.30 20.31 1.31
N ILE A 206 -4.58 20.66 1.20
CA ILE A 206 -5.62 19.78 0.68
C ILE A 206 -6.16 20.35 -0.61
N LEU A 207 -6.16 19.51 -1.65
CA LEU A 207 -6.82 19.72 -2.93
C LEU A 207 -8.08 18.87 -2.94
N MET A 208 -9.24 19.51 -3.07
CA MET A 208 -10.52 18.81 -3.04
C MET A 208 -11.00 18.57 -4.47
N ARG A 209 -11.30 17.32 -4.82
CA ARG A 209 -11.93 16.95 -6.08
C ARG A 209 -13.23 17.73 -6.26
N ASN A 210 -13.43 18.31 -7.44
CA ASN A 210 -14.74 18.80 -7.83
C ASN A 210 -15.55 17.62 -8.37
N TYR A 211 -16.26 16.93 -7.48
CA TYR A 211 -16.95 15.69 -7.82
C TYR A 211 -17.96 15.86 -8.94
N ARG A 212 -18.71 16.98 -8.98
CA ARG A 212 -19.74 17.21 -10.02
C ARG A 212 -19.11 17.26 -11.41
N LEU A 213 -18.10 18.11 -11.59
CA LEU A 213 -17.42 18.26 -12.87
C LEU A 213 -16.63 17.01 -13.26
N SER A 214 -16.12 16.27 -12.28
CA SER A 214 -15.40 15.01 -12.53
C SER A 214 -16.39 13.91 -12.94
N ASP A 215 -17.50 13.75 -12.21
CA ASP A 215 -18.53 12.74 -12.48
C ASP A 215 -19.28 13.01 -13.80
N ASP A 216 -19.37 14.27 -14.24
CA ASP A 216 -19.92 14.60 -15.56
C ASP A 216 -19.10 13.96 -16.70
N ILE A 217 -17.78 13.82 -16.54
CA ILE A 217 -16.92 13.08 -17.46
C ILE A 217 -16.95 11.58 -17.16
N GLY A 218 -16.82 11.18 -15.88
CA GLY A 218 -16.64 9.78 -15.49
C GLY A 218 -17.89 8.91 -15.53
N PHE A 219 -19.08 9.50 -15.33
CA PHE A 219 -20.34 8.76 -15.18
C PHE A 219 -21.47 9.23 -16.09
N ARG A 220 -21.48 10.50 -16.52
CA ARG A 220 -22.59 11.06 -17.33
C ARG A 220 -22.29 11.26 -18.82
N PHE A 221 -21.09 10.94 -19.28
CA PHE A 221 -20.63 11.27 -20.63
C PHE A 221 -21.56 10.75 -21.73
N THR A 222 -22.10 9.54 -21.56
CA THR A 222 -23.02 8.88 -22.50
C THR A 222 -24.49 8.89 -22.03
N SER A 223 -24.82 9.61 -20.97
CA SER A 223 -26.17 9.64 -20.40
C SER A 223 -27.12 10.51 -21.24
N VAL A 224 -27.79 9.90 -22.22
CA VAL A 224 -28.71 10.60 -23.14
C VAL A 224 -29.90 11.28 -22.45
N ASP A 225 -30.28 10.80 -21.26
CA ASP A 225 -31.38 11.37 -20.46
C ASP A 225 -30.94 12.54 -19.58
N TRP A 226 -29.62 12.84 -19.52
CA TRP A 226 -29.11 14.01 -18.82
C TRP A 226 -29.35 15.27 -19.65
N ASP A 227 -29.91 16.31 -19.04
CA ASP A 227 -30.30 17.55 -19.70
C ASP A 227 -29.14 18.35 -20.33
N GLN A 228 -27.90 18.00 -19.99
CA GLN A 228 -26.70 18.60 -20.60
C GLN A 228 -26.06 17.71 -21.67
N TRP A 229 -26.59 16.52 -21.97
CA TRP A 229 -26.07 15.65 -23.02
C TRP A 229 -26.33 16.25 -24.43
N PRO A 230 -25.41 16.10 -25.40
CA PRO A 230 -24.08 15.48 -25.30
C PRO A 230 -23.06 16.39 -24.61
N LEU A 231 -22.12 15.80 -23.88
CA LEU A 231 -21.01 16.56 -23.28
C LEU A 231 -19.89 16.78 -24.30
N THR A 232 -19.70 18.04 -24.71
CA THR A 232 -18.66 18.43 -25.68
C THR A 232 -17.54 19.23 -25.00
N ALA A 233 -16.35 19.23 -25.59
CA ALA A 233 -15.17 19.90 -25.04
C ALA A 233 -15.37 21.43 -24.89
N ASP A 234 -16.05 22.07 -25.84
CA ASP A 234 -16.34 23.51 -25.84
C ASP A 234 -17.38 23.89 -24.78
N LYS A 235 -18.43 23.07 -24.63
CA LYS A 235 -19.43 23.18 -23.55
C LYS A 235 -18.75 23.06 -22.19
N TYR A 236 -17.92 22.03 -22.01
CA TYR A 236 -17.23 21.79 -20.75
C TYR A 236 -16.21 22.90 -20.43
N ALA A 237 -15.42 23.35 -21.41
CA ALA A 237 -14.51 24.49 -21.24
C ALA A 237 -15.27 25.77 -20.83
N THR A 238 -16.47 25.99 -21.37
CA THR A 238 -17.34 27.09 -20.96
C THR A 238 -17.74 26.96 -19.48
N TRP A 239 -18.10 25.78 -19.00
CA TRP A 239 -18.40 25.56 -17.58
C TRP A 239 -17.20 25.82 -16.68
N LEU A 240 -16.02 25.31 -17.06
CA LEU A 240 -14.77 25.56 -16.33
C LEU A 240 -14.46 27.06 -16.24
N ALA A 241 -14.62 27.80 -17.34
CA ALA A 241 -14.35 29.24 -17.39
C ALA A 241 -15.26 30.06 -16.48
N HIS A 242 -16.50 29.59 -16.24
CA HIS A 242 -17.46 30.25 -15.36
C HIS A 242 -17.49 29.69 -13.93
N THR A 243 -16.65 28.69 -13.64
CA THR A 243 -16.56 28.09 -12.31
C THR A 243 -15.67 28.95 -11.40
N TYR A 244 -16.20 29.35 -10.24
CA TYR A 244 -15.47 30.18 -9.29
C TYR A 244 -14.51 29.34 -8.42
N GLY A 245 -13.27 29.80 -8.26
CA GLY A 245 -12.24 29.15 -7.45
C GLY A 245 -10.81 29.58 -7.76
N GLN A 246 -9.88 29.04 -6.98
CA GLN A 246 -8.43 29.08 -7.23
C GLN A 246 -8.01 27.97 -8.20
N VAL A 247 -8.50 26.75 -7.97
CA VAL A 247 -8.12 25.54 -8.71
C VAL A 247 -9.32 24.61 -8.80
N ILE A 248 -9.61 24.08 -9.98
CA ILE A 248 -10.65 23.07 -10.22
C ILE A 248 -9.93 21.74 -10.38
N VAL A 249 -10.08 20.86 -9.38
CA VAL A 249 -9.47 19.52 -9.40
C VAL A 249 -10.43 18.56 -10.09
N LEU A 250 -10.04 18.12 -11.29
CA LEU A 250 -10.71 17.08 -12.05
C LEU A 250 -9.97 15.77 -11.80
N PHE A 251 -10.59 14.85 -11.08
CA PHE A 251 -9.98 13.58 -10.69
C PHE A 251 -10.84 12.43 -11.21
N LEU A 252 -10.25 11.58 -12.06
CA LEU A 252 -10.94 10.56 -12.85
C LEU A 252 -10.16 9.25 -12.84
N ASP A 253 -10.88 8.12 -12.92
CA ASP A 253 -10.28 6.86 -13.36
C ASP A 253 -9.72 7.04 -14.76
N TYR A 254 -8.50 6.59 -15.00
CA TYR A 254 -7.90 6.68 -16.33
C TYR A 254 -8.65 5.81 -17.35
N GLU A 255 -9.20 4.70 -16.85
CA GLU A 255 -10.06 3.75 -17.53
C GLU A 255 -11.36 4.39 -18.07
N THR A 256 -11.70 5.61 -17.64
CA THR A 256 -12.75 6.43 -18.28
C THR A 256 -12.55 6.52 -19.80
N PHE A 257 -11.31 6.64 -20.25
CA PHE A 257 -10.96 6.84 -21.65
C PHE A 257 -10.62 5.52 -22.34
N GLY A 258 -11.64 4.78 -22.79
CA GLY A 258 -11.47 3.57 -23.62
C GLY A 258 -11.95 2.27 -22.99
N GLU A 259 -12.10 2.20 -21.66
CA GLU A 259 -12.65 1.03 -20.97
C GLU A 259 -14.07 1.27 -20.45
N HIS A 260 -14.30 2.32 -19.65
CA HIS A 260 -15.66 2.69 -19.21
C HIS A 260 -16.48 3.23 -20.38
N TYR A 261 -15.87 4.08 -21.20
CA TYR A 261 -16.45 4.56 -22.45
C TYR A 261 -15.59 4.14 -23.63
N TRP A 262 -16.18 3.44 -24.59
CA TRP A 262 -15.47 2.98 -25.78
C TRP A 262 -15.23 4.14 -26.75
N ALA A 263 -14.33 3.94 -27.72
CA ALA A 263 -13.93 4.98 -28.66
C ALA A 263 -15.13 5.60 -29.41
N GLU A 264 -16.14 4.79 -29.73
CA GLU A 264 -17.35 5.18 -30.46
C GLU A 264 -18.22 6.18 -29.69
N SER A 265 -18.04 6.30 -28.37
CA SER A 265 -18.74 7.32 -27.56
C SER A 265 -18.26 8.74 -27.86
N GLY A 266 -17.09 8.91 -28.49
CA GLY A 266 -16.44 10.20 -28.69
C GLY A 266 -15.56 10.64 -27.50
N ILE A 267 -15.36 9.80 -26.48
CA ILE A 267 -14.56 10.15 -25.28
C ILE A 267 -13.11 10.54 -25.62
N PHE A 268 -12.49 9.88 -26.61
CA PHE A 268 -11.15 10.23 -27.07
C PHE A 268 -11.11 11.56 -27.83
N ASP A 269 -12.16 11.87 -28.59
CA ASP A 269 -12.27 13.17 -29.24
C ASP A 269 -12.46 14.28 -28.21
N PHE A 270 -13.28 14.04 -27.18
CA PHE A 270 -13.41 14.95 -26.04
C PHE A 270 -12.04 15.22 -25.39
N LEU A 271 -11.28 14.16 -25.06
CA LEU A 271 -9.93 14.31 -24.48
C LEU A 271 -8.98 15.10 -25.38
N ARG A 272 -9.04 14.86 -26.69
CA ARG A 272 -8.19 15.55 -27.69
C ARG A 272 -8.54 17.04 -27.82
N TRP A 273 -9.82 17.37 -27.80
CA TRP A 273 -10.30 18.74 -28.00
C TRP A 273 -10.29 19.58 -26.73
N LEU A 274 -10.39 18.96 -25.54
CA LEU A 274 -10.50 19.70 -24.27
C LEU A 274 -9.36 20.70 -24.03
N PRO A 275 -8.06 20.34 -24.18
CA PRO A 275 -6.97 21.32 -24.03
C PRO A 275 -7.05 22.48 -25.02
N ILE A 276 -7.55 22.23 -26.22
CA ILE A 276 -7.72 23.22 -27.28
C ILE A 276 -8.82 24.21 -26.90
N GLU A 277 -9.98 23.72 -26.46
CA GLU A 277 -11.10 24.57 -26.07
C GLU A 277 -10.79 25.37 -24.80
N VAL A 278 -10.11 24.78 -23.81
CA VAL A 278 -9.65 25.48 -22.61
C VAL A 278 -8.66 26.61 -22.96
N SER A 279 -7.77 26.39 -23.94
CA SER A 279 -6.76 27.39 -24.31
C SER A 279 -7.36 28.71 -24.83
N LYS A 280 -8.60 28.69 -25.34
CA LYS A 280 -9.34 29.87 -25.85
C LYS A 280 -9.77 30.84 -24.75
N TRP A 281 -9.82 30.39 -23.49
CA TRP A 281 -10.29 31.18 -22.37
C TRP A 281 -9.14 31.80 -21.59
N ASP A 282 -9.00 33.13 -21.63
CA ASP A 282 -7.89 33.86 -20.98
C ASP A 282 -7.76 33.62 -19.48
N ASN A 283 -8.88 33.32 -18.80
CA ASN A 283 -8.95 33.09 -17.36
C ASN A 283 -8.68 31.63 -16.92
N LEU A 284 -8.38 30.72 -17.85
CA LEU A 284 -8.06 29.31 -17.58
C LEU A 284 -6.59 28.99 -17.88
N SER A 285 -5.99 28.16 -17.03
CA SER A 285 -4.66 27.59 -17.20
C SER A 285 -4.60 26.16 -16.63
N TRP A 286 -3.77 25.31 -17.21
CA TRP A 286 -3.47 23.99 -16.66
C TRP A 286 -2.38 24.09 -15.59
N ILE A 287 -2.55 23.33 -14.51
CA ILE A 287 -1.61 23.30 -13.39
C ILE A 287 -1.50 21.88 -12.85
N THR A 288 -0.35 21.51 -12.32
CA THR A 288 -0.22 20.26 -11.56
C THR A 288 -0.57 20.49 -10.08
N PRO A 289 -0.87 19.44 -9.30
CA PRO A 289 -1.16 19.57 -7.87
C PRO A 289 -0.09 20.33 -7.09
N SER A 290 1.19 19.99 -7.26
CA SER A 290 2.30 20.64 -6.55
C SER A 290 2.45 22.12 -6.92
N GLU A 291 2.27 22.46 -8.20
CA GLU A 291 2.27 23.86 -8.66
C GLU A 291 1.09 24.64 -8.07
N ALA A 292 -0.10 24.02 -7.99
CA ALA A 292 -1.29 24.66 -7.43
C ALA A 292 -1.09 25.02 -5.96
N VAL A 293 -0.57 24.09 -5.17
CA VAL A 293 -0.33 24.33 -3.74
C VAL A 293 0.82 25.29 -3.47
N GLN A 294 1.77 25.45 -4.40
CA GLN A 294 2.81 26.48 -4.31
C GLN A 294 2.28 27.87 -4.69
N LYS A 295 1.41 27.94 -5.71
CA LYS A 295 0.85 29.19 -6.24
C LYS A 295 -0.17 29.82 -5.30
N HIS A 296 -1.01 29.00 -4.65
CA HIS A 296 -2.15 29.49 -3.88
C HIS A 296 -1.95 29.30 -2.37
N VAL A 297 -2.36 30.31 -1.60
CA VAL A 297 -2.42 30.24 -0.15
C VAL A 297 -3.73 29.54 0.26
N PRO A 298 -3.70 28.59 1.22
CA PRO A 298 -4.89 27.95 1.74
C PRO A 298 -5.94 28.97 2.21
N CYS A 299 -7.18 28.82 1.77
CA CYS A 299 -8.27 29.75 2.12
C CYS A 299 -8.87 29.49 3.51
N GLY A 300 -8.56 28.35 4.12
CA GLY A 300 -9.00 27.98 5.45
C GLY A 300 -8.57 26.58 5.86
N GLU A 301 -9.02 26.17 7.03
CA GLU A 301 -8.74 24.86 7.60
C GLU A 301 -9.94 23.90 7.41
N LEU A 302 -9.65 22.66 7.02
CA LEU A 302 -10.62 21.56 6.98
C LEU A 302 -10.38 20.59 8.14
N ASN A 303 -11.49 20.19 8.76
CA ASN A 303 -11.51 19.24 9.86
C ASN A 303 -12.36 18.03 9.46
N VAL A 304 -11.71 16.89 9.25
CA VAL A 304 -12.36 15.60 9.01
C VAL A 304 -11.89 14.64 10.09
N PRO A 305 -12.65 14.49 11.19
CA PRO A 305 -12.29 13.55 12.25
C PRO A 305 -12.40 12.10 11.74
N PRO A 306 -11.73 11.12 12.37
CA PRO A 306 -11.71 9.73 11.90
C PRO A 306 -13.09 9.07 11.73
N ASP A 307 -14.08 9.42 12.57
CA ASP A 307 -15.47 8.94 12.47
C ASP A 307 -16.23 9.48 11.26
N LYS A 308 -15.67 10.48 10.57
CA LYS A 308 -16.23 11.10 9.35
C LYS A 308 -15.31 10.94 8.16
N THR A 309 -14.47 9.90 8.16
CA THR A 309 -13.58 9.59 7.04
C THR A 309 -14.35 9.65 5.71
N ILE A 310 -13.80 10.39 4.76
CA ILE A 310 -14.39 10.58 3.43
C ILE A 310 -13.61 9.81 2.38
N SER A 311 -14.26 9.56 1.25
CA SER A 311 -13.70 8.95 0.03
C SER A 311 -14.47 9.48 -1.17
N TRP A 312 -13.92 9.33 -2.37
CA TRP A 312 -14.63 9.66 -3.61
C TRP A 312 -15.67 8.61 -4.03
N ALA A 313 -15.66 7.43 -3.40
CA ALA A 313 -16.55 6.34 -3.75
C ALA A 313 -17.99 6.57 -3.30
N ASP A 314 -18.92 6.09 -4.13
CA ASP A 314 -20.37 6.02 -3.89
C ASP A 314 -21.06 7.32 -3.46
N VAL A 315 -22.38 7.33 -3.43
CA VAL A 315 -23.17 8.52 -3.08
C VAL A 315 -22.84 9.01 -1.66
N GLU A 316 -22.55 8.08 -0.75
CA GLU A 316 -22.22 8.35 0.64
C GLU A 316 -20.90 9.12 0.83
N ARG A 317 -19.94 9.00 -0.11
CA ARG A 317 -18.61 9.64 -0.04
C ARG A 317 -17.89 9.36 1.28
N ASP A 318 -17.84 8.08 1.66
CA ASP A 318 -17.15 7.55 2.84
C ASP A 318 -16.64 6.13 2.58
N THR A 319 -16.20 5.44 3.62
CA THR A 319 -15.61 4.10 3.51
C THR A 319 -16.65 2.97 3.35
N SER A 320 -17.93 3.28 3.17
CA SER A 320 -18.99 2.26 3.11
C SER A 320 -18.93 1.36 1.87
N ALA A 321 -18.28 1.80 0.80
CA ALA A 321 -17.98 0.98 -0.37
C ALA A 321 -17.17 -0.29 0.00
N TRP A 322 -16.34 -0.21 1.05
CA TRP A 322 -15.46 -1.31 1.48
C TRP A 322 -15.75 -1.88 2.87
N LEU A 323 -16.42 -1.15 3.77
CA LEU A 323 -16.58 -1.54 5.18
C LEU A 323 -18.01 -1.41 5.72
N SER A 324 -19.05 -1.52 4.86
CA SER A 324 -20.44 -1.32 5.30
C SER A 324 -21.18 -2.59 5.71
N ASN A 325 -20.71 -3.77 5.31
CA ASN A 325 -21.43 -5.02 5.52
C ASN A 325 -20.61 -6.07 6.30
N PRO A 326 -21.25 -7.11 6.86
CA PRO A 326 -20.55 -8.14 7.64
C PRO A 326 -19.47 -8.90 6.88
N GLN A 327 -19.65 -9.19 5.59
CA GLN A 327 -18.67 -9.94 4.78
C GLN A 327 -17.37 -9.14 4.64
N GLN A 328 -17.52 -7.86 4.30
CA GLN A 328 -16.42 -6.91 4.24
C GLN A 328 -15.67 -6.79 5.57
N ASN A 329 -16.41 -6.58 6.67
CA ASN A 329 -15.82 -6.41 8.00
C ASN A 329 -15.09 -7.68 8.48
N ILE A 330 -15.66 -8.87 8.24
CA ILE A 330 -15.02 -10.15 8.58
C ILE A 330 -13.71 -10.30 7.81
N SER A 331 -13.74 -10.07 6.49
CA SER A 331 -12.58 -10.15 5.61
C SER A 331 -11.47 -9.18 6.03
N PHE A 332 -11.83 -7.94 6.38
CA PHE A 332 -10.89 -6.89 6.76
C PHE A 332 -10.22 -7.19 8.11
N ASN A 333 -11.01 -7.61 9.10
CA ASN A 333 -10.48 -7.96 10.42
C ASN A 333 -9.55 -9.18 10.35
N LEU A 334 -9.96 -10.25 9.66
CA LEU A 334 -9.13 -11.45 9.49
C LEU A 334 -7.82 -11.12 8.76
N LEU A 335 -7.86 -10.24 7.76
CA LEU A 335 -6.67 -9.82 7.03
C LEU A 335 -5.68 -9.09 7.94
N ASN A 336 -6.17 -8.19 8.79
CA ASN A 336 -5.35 -7.44 9.74
C ASN A 336 -4.76 -8.36 10.82
N GLU A 337 -5.55 -9.31 11.35
CA GLU A 337 -5.09 -10.33 12.30
C GLU A 337 -4.01 -11.24 11.69
N THR A 338 -4.23 -11.67 10.45
CA THR A 338 -3.25 -12.46 9.68
C THR A 338 -1.95 -11.69 9.48
N GLY A 339 -2.04 -10.37 9.29
CA GLY A 339 -0.89 -9.49 9.19
C GLY A 339 0.05 -9.58 10.38
N LEU A 340 -0.48 -9.67 11.61
CA LEU A 340 0.34 -9.83 12.82
C LEU A 340 1.19 -11.11 12.77
N ILE A 341 0.63 -12.20 12.27
CA ILE A 341 1.34 -13.48 12.10
C ILE A 341 2.41 -13.35 11.02
N VAL A 342 2.08 -12.73 9.89
CA VAL A 342 3.02 -12.55 8.76
C VAL A 342 4.20 -11.67 9.17
N ARG A 343 3.96 -10.61 9.96
CA ARG A 343 5.00 -9.77 10.56
C ARG A 343 5.93 -10.56 11.45
N GLU A 344 5.37 -11.44 12.28
CA GLU A 344 6.13 -12.30 13.18
C GLU A 344 6.99 -13.32 12.42
N LEU A 345 6.45 -13.87 11.32
CA LEU A 345 7.19 -14.77 10.44
C LEU A 345 8.36 -14.08 9.74
N ASN A 346 8.21 -12.80 9.38
CA ASN A 346 9.25 -12.00 8.70
C ASN A 346 9.79 -12.68 7.43
N GLU A 347 8.90 -13.36 6.69
CA GLU A 347 9.19 -14.04 5.43
C GLU A 347 8.76 -13.15 4.25
N PRO A 348 9.68 -12.70 3.38
CA PRO A 348 9.39 -11.72 2.33
C PRO A 348 8.28 -12.14 1.35
N ASP A 349 8.26 -13.41 0.94
CA ASP A 349 7.24 -13.92 0.01
C ASP A 349 5.84 -13.85 0.64
N LEU A 350 5.72 -14.22 1.92
CA LEU A 350 4.44 -14.18 2.65
C LEU A 350 4.00 -12.73 2.89
N LEU A 351 4.94 -11.84 3.22
CA LEU A 351 4.66 -10.41 3.35
C LEU A 351 4.08 -9.83 2.05
N LYS A 352 4.69 -10.17 0.91
CA LYS A 352 4.22 -9.73 -0.41
C LYS A 352 2.83 -10.28 -0.76
N ILE A 353 2.56 -11.56 -0.47
CA ILE A 353 1.22 -12.14 -0.65
C ILE A 353 0.18 -11.43 0.21
N TRP A 354 0.47 -11.25 1.51
CA TRP A 354 -0.44 -10.55 2.41
C TRP A 354 -0.74 -9.14 1.94
N ARG A 355 0.28 -8.41 1.45
CA ARG A 355 0.12 -7.07 0.88
C ARG A 355 -0.78 -7.04 -0.36
N TYR A 356 -0.63 -7.98 -1.29
CA TYR A 356 -1.56 -8.09 -2.42
C TYR A 356 -3.00 -8.34 -1.98
N LEU A 357 -3.22 -9.13 -0.93
CA LEU A 357 -4.56 -9.38 -0.37
C LEU A 357 -5.18 -8.13 0.28
N GLN A 358 -4.41 -7.06 0.55
CA GLN A 358 -4.93 -5.79 1.09
C GLN A 358 -5.53 -4.84 0.04
N THR A 359 -5.44 -5.17 -1.26
CA THR A 359 -5.99 -4.34 -2.35
C THR A 359 -7.48 -4.02 -2.11
N SER A 360 -7.87 -2.75 -2.26
CA SER A 360 -9.23 -2.25 -1.96
C SER A 360 -10.31 -3.00 -2.75
N ASP A 361 -10.04 -3.35 -4.01
CA ASP A 361 -10.93 -4.05 -4.93
C ASP A 361 -11.57 -5.31 -4.35
N HIS A 362 -10.81 -6.07 -3.55
CA HIS A 362 -11.33 -7.30 -2.95
C HIS A 362 -12.55 -7.02 -2.07
N PHE A 363 -12.54 -5.92 -1.31
CA PHE A 363 -13.66 -5.49 -0.47
C PHE A 363 -14.75 -4.82 -1.31
N TYR A 364 -14.36 -4.08 -2.35
CA TYR A 364 -15.29 -3.44 -3.29
C TYR A 364 -16.18 -4.47 -3.99
N TYR A 365 -15.62 -5.62 -4.38
CA TYR A 365 -16.38 -6.72 -4.98
C TYR A 365 -17.37 -7.40 -4.01
N MET A 366 -17.21 -7.22 -2.69
CA MET A 366 -18.13 -7.75 -1.66
C MET A 366 -19.24 -6.77 -1.30
N TYR A 367 -19.33 -5.62 -1.96
CA TYR A 367 -20.41 -4.68 -1.73
C TYR A 367 -21.74 -5.27 -2.17
N SER A 368 -22.74 -5.20 -1.30
CA SER A 368 -24.03 -5.88 -1.50
C SER A 368 -25.24 -4.97 -1.29
N LYS A 369 -25.02 -3.66 -1.11
CA LYS A 369 -26.15 -2.72 -1.10
C LYS A 369 -26.61 -2.52 -2.56
N GLY A 370 -27.93 -2.51 -2.77
CA GLY A 370 -28.51 -2.22 -4.08
C GLY A 370 -28.48 -0.73 -4.43
N GLY A 371 -29.28 -0.31 -5.41
CA GLY A 371 -29.34 1.07 -5.89
C GLY A 371 -28.30 1.36 -6.98
N GLU A 372 -28.08 2.63 -7.27
CA GLU A 372 -27.16 3.07 -8.34
C GLU A 372 -25.73 2.57 -8.09
N SER A 373 -25.23 2.72 -6.85
CA SER A 373 -23.95 2.14 -6.43
C SER A 373 -23.90 0.63 -6.66
N GLY A 374 -24.93 -0.11 -6.23
CA GLY A 374 -24.97 -1.58 -6.43
C GLY A 374 -24.82 -2.01 -7.88
N ILE A 375 -25.45 -1.30 -8.83
CA ILE A 375 -25.33 -1.59 -10.27
C ILE A 375 -23.88 -1.39 -10.76
N VAL A 376 -23.22 -0.32 -10.30
CA VAL A 376 -21.81 -0.06 -10.62
C VAL A 376 -20.95 -1.20 -10.07
N HIS A 377 -21.06 -1.53 -8.78
CA HIS A 377 -20.32 -2.62 -8.17
C HIS A 377 -20.50 -3.98 -8.86
N ASP A 378 -21.73 -4.33 -9.23
CA ASP A 378 -22.03 -5.58 -9.93
C ASP A 378 -21.36 -5.65 -11.31
N SER A 379 -21.26 -4.52 -12.02
CA SER A 379 -20.63 -4.45 -13.34
C SER A 379 -19.11 -4.70 -13.31
N PHE A 380 -18.45 -4.36 -12.20
CA PHE A 380 -17.00 -4.54 -12.00
C PHE A 380 -16.63 -5.87 -11.33
N ASN A 381 -17.59 -6.63 -10.80
CA ASN A 381 -17.33 -7.85 -10.04
C ASN A 381 -16.91 -9.02 -10.96
N PRO A 382 -15.65 -9.52 -10.86
CA PRO A 382 -15.16 -10.59 -11.74
C PRO A 382 -15.68 -11.99 -11.35
N TYR A 383 -16.38 -12.11 -10.22
CA TYR A 383 -16.90 -13.36 -9.68
C TYR A 383 -18.41 -13.55 -9.92
N GLY A 384 -19.09 -12.51 -10.42
CA GLY A 384 -20.50 -12.53 -10.83
C GLY A 384 -21.51 -12.31 -9.69
N SER A 385 -21.07 -12.26 -8.43
CA SER A 385 -21.88 -11.76 -7.32
C SER A 385 -21.01 -11.40 -6.11
N PRO A 386 -21.50 -10.54 -5.20
CA PRO A 386 -20.80 -10.22 -3.94
C PRO A 386 -20.55 -11.45 -3.06
N ALA A 387 -21.48 -12.41 -3.07
CA ALA A 387 -21.35 -13.66 -2.32
C ALA A 387 -20.19 -14.53 -2.86
N GLU A 388 -20.06 -14.67 -4.18
CA GLU A 388 -18.97 -15.41 -4.81
C GLU A 388 -17.61 -14.72 -4.60
N ALA A 389 -17.59 -13.38 -4.61
CA ALA A 389 -16.41 -12.60 -4.29
C ALA A 389 -15.94 -12.86 -2.85
N PHE A 390 -16.86 -12.82 -1.89
CA PHE A 390 -16.58 -13.14 -0.49
C PHE A 390 -16.07 -14.58 -0.33
N ILE A 391 -16.75 -15.58 -0.91
CA ILE A 391 -16.34 -16.99 -0.84
C ILE A 391 -14.93 -17.19 -1.41
N THR A 392 -14.64 -16.56 -2.54
CA THR A 392 -13.32 -16.66 -3.19
C THR A 392 -12.24 -16.04 -2.30
N TYR A 393 -12.46 -14.81 -1.83
CA TYR A 393 -11.49 -14.09 -1.02
C TYR A 393 -11.25 -14.78 0.33
N ILE A 394 -12.31 -15.13 1.06
CA ILE A 394 -12.18 -15.74 2.38
C ILE A 394 -11.56 -17.12 2.30
N GLY A 395 -11.81 -17.88 1.23
CA GLY A 395 -11.17 -19.17 0.98
C GLY A 395 -9.65 -19.05 0.82
N VAL A 396 -9.19 -18.06 0.03
CA VAL A 396 -7.76 -17.75 -0.12
C VAL A 396 -7.16 -17.30 1.21
N LEU A 397 -7.80 -16.33 1.88
CA LEU A 397 -7.28 -15.75 3.11
C LEU A 397 -7.17 -16.77 4.25
N LEU A 398 -8.16 -17.67 4.40
CA LEU A 398 -8.12 -18.73 5.42
C LEU A 398 -7.04 -19.78 5.13
N ASP A 399 -6.85 -20.18 3.87
CA ASP A 399 -5.75 -21.09 3.52
C ASP A 399 -4.40 -20.42 3.77
N PHE A 400 -4.25 -19.14 3.40
CA PHE A 400 -3.03 -18.37 3.66
C PHE A 400 -2.74 -18.23 5.15
N GLU A 401 -3.73 -17.86 5.96
CA GLU A 401 -3.60 -17.75 7.41
C GLU A 401 -3.23 -19.11 8.03
N ALA A 402 -3.89 -20.19 7.63
CA ALA A 402 -3.61 -21.53 8.13
C ALA A 402 -2.16 -21.95 7.82
N ARG A 403 -1.66 -21.67 6.62
CA ARG A 403 -0.25 -21.91 6.26
C ARG A 403 0.71 -21.10 7.11
N CYS A 404 0.40 -19.83 7.34
CA CYS A 404 1.21 -18.96 8.21
C CYS A 404 1.24 -19.51 9.65
N LYS A 405 0.11 -19.94 10.21
CA LYS A 405 0.04 -20.56 11.54
C LYS A 405 0.84 -21.87 11.62
N VAL A 406 0.72 -22.75 10.63
CA VAL A 406 1.51 -23.99 10.57
C VAL A 406 3.01 -23.69 10.49
N LEU A 407 3.42 -22.69 9.71
CA LEU A 407 4.81 -22.26 9.62
C LEU A 407 5.31 -21.70 10.96
N LEU A 408 4.49 -20.89 11.63
CA LEU A 408 4.79 -20.32 12.95
C LEU A 408 5.00 -21.40 14.01
N GLU A 409 4.20 -22.47 13.96
CA GLU A 409 4.31 -23.61 14.86
C GLU A 409 5.44 -24.58 14.50
N SER A 410 5.94 -24.50 13.26
CA SER A 410 6.96 -25.40 12.74
C SER A 410 8.24 -25.34 13.56
N SER A 411 8.85 -26.50 13.76
CA SER A 411 10.13 -26.57 14.48
C SER A 411 11.21 -25.75 13.76
N GLU A 412 11.21 -25.73 12.43
CA GLU A 412 12.17 -24.98 11.63
C GLU A 412 12.11 -23.48 11.93
N PHE A 413 10.91 -22.89 11.91
CA PHE A 413 10.73 -21.48 12.23
C PHE A 413 11.16 -21.19 13.68
N LYS A 414 10.78 -22.03 14.64
CA LYS A 414 11.21 -21.89 16.05
C LYS A 414 12.73 -21.85 16.17
N TYR A 415 13.46 -22.69 15.43
CA TYR A 415 14.92 -22.71 15.46
C TYR A 415 15.53 -21.48 14.80
N LYS A 416 15.03 -21.07 13.62
CA LYS A 416 15.45 -19.83 12.95
C LYS A 416 15.23 -18.62 13.85
N ARG A 417 14.10 -18.55 14.56
CA ARG A 417 13.78 -17.49 15.51
C ARG A 417 14.78 -17.45 16.66
N VAL A 418 15.13 -18.58 17.27
CA VAL A 418 16.12 -18.61 18.36
C VAL A 418 17.51 -18.17 17.89
N LEU A 419 17.91 -18.53 16.67
CA LEU A 419 19.22 -18.17 16.10
C LEU A 419 19.27 -16.75 15.52
N ARG A 420 18.19 -15.97 15.59
CA ARG A 420 18.14 -14.62 15.01
C ARG A 420 19.05 -13.65 15.75
N ARG A 421 19.40 -12.57 15.06
CA ARG A 421 19.94 -11.36 15.70
C ARG A 421 18.78 -10.49 16.18
N VAL A 422 18.85 -10.01 17.42
CA VAL A 422 17.89 -9.07 18.01
C VAL A 422 18.39 -7.63 17.89
N PRO A 423 17.50 -6.61 17.93
CA PRO A 423 17.89 -5.20 17.91
C PRO A 423 18.93 -4.84 18.99
N TRP A 424 19.72 -3.79 18.73
CA TRP A 424 20.86 -3.40 19.57
C TRP A 424 20.44 -3.13 21.03
N GLU A 425 19.27 -2.51 21.21
CA GLU A 425 18.67 -2.14 22.48
C GLU A 425 18.18 -3.35 23.31
N LYS A 426 17.89 -4.47 22.65
CA LYS A 426 17.51 -5.74 23.30
C LYS A 426 18.70 -6.67 23.52
N GLY A 427 19.91 -6.27 23.09
CA GLY A 427 21.12 -7.05 23.28
C GLY A 427 21.50 -7.22 24.76
N PHE A 428 22.15 -8.34 25.07
CA PHE A 428 22.75 -8.54 26.39
C PHE A 428 23.97 -7.63 26.53
N LYS A 429 24.10 -6.94 27.66
CA LYS A 429 25.27 -6.11 27.97
C LYS A 429 25.97 -6.67 29.19
N PHE A 430 27.29 -6.83 29.11
CA PHE A 430 28.10 -7.40 30.18
C PHE A 430 28.61 -6.32 31.13
N PHE A 431 28.63 -6.63 32.42
CA PHE A 431 29.06 -5.77 33.51
C PHE A 431 29.93 -6.55 34.50
N TYR A 432 30.93 -5.88 35.07
CA TYR A 432 31.70 -6.41 36.21
C TYR A 432 30.93 -6.30 37.53
N GLY A 433 29.94 -5.41 37.57
CA GLY A 433 29.14 -5.09 38.75
C GLY A 433 28.15 -3.97 38.44
N PHE A 434 27.42 -3.49 39.46
CA PHE A 434 26.48 -2.39 39.29
C PHE A 434 27.18 -1.16 38.66
N ALA A 435 26.65 -0.70 37.53
CA ALA A 435 27.15 0.44 36.77
C ALA A 435 28.63 0.35 36.29
N MET A 436 29.18 -0.86 36.18
CA MET A 436 30.54 -1.10 35.67
C MET A 436 30.51 -1.92 34.37
N PRO A 437 30.30 -1.31 33.20
CA PRO A 437 30.21 -2.03 31.93
C PRO A 437 31.57 -2.60 31.50
N THR A 438 31.58 -3.77 30.87
CA THR A 438 32.79 -4.34 30.26
C THR A 438 33.05 -3.80 28.86
N GLY A 439 32.06 -3.16 28.24
CA GLY A 439 32.07 -2.76 26.84
C GLY A 439 31.66 -3.87 25.86
N LEU A 440 31.47 -5.11 26.33
CA LEU A 440 30.99 -6.22 25.52
C LEU A 440 29.46 -6.30 25.53
N SER A 441 28.89 -6.60 24.38
CA SER A 441 27.46 -6.87 24.21
C SER A 441 27.23 -8.00 23.21
N ALA A 442 26.05 -8.60 23.28
CA ALA A 442 25.62 -9.66 22.39
C ALA A 442 24.20 -9.44 21.90
N ASN A 443 24.00 -9.47 20.59
CA ASN A 443 22.71 -9.34 19.94
C ASN A 443 22.23 -10.63 19.30
N SER A 444 22.95 -11.74 19.45
CA SER A 444 22.48 -13.06 19.06
C SER A 444 23.03 -14.11 20.02
N LEU A 445 22.53 -15.34 19.91
CA LEU A 445 23.05 -16.45 20.71
C LEU A 445 24.52 -16.74 20.38
N GLU A 446 24.92 -16.58 19.11
CA GLU A 446 26.31 -16.67 18.67
C GLU A 446 27.20 -15.57 19.25
N GLU A 447 26.78 -14.31 19.19
CA GLU A 447 27.55 -13.22 19.79
C GLU A 447 27.67 -13.40 21.30
N PHE A 448 26.63 -13.93 21.94
CA PHE A 448 26.64 -14.25 23.36
C PHE A 448 27.64 -15.36 23.66
N TYR A 449 27.66 -16.42 22.85
CA TYR A 449 28.64 -17.50 22.95
C TYR A 449 30.09 -16.98 22.80
N GLU A 450 30.36 -16.14 21.80
CA GLU A 450 31.69 -15.54 21.62
C GLU A 450 32.06 -14.60 22.76
N ALA A 451 31.13 -13.79 23.26
CA ALA A 451 31.37 -12.91 24.40
C ALA A 451 31.75 -13.69 25.67
N ILE A 452 31.09 -14.83 25.95
CA ILE A 452 31.41 -15.67 27.12
C ILE A 452 32.84 -16.24 27.07
N LYS A 453 33.43 -16.43 25.88
CA LYS A 453 34.83 -16.90 25.74
C LYS A 453 35.84 -15.88 26.22
N ILE A 454 35.58 -14.58 26.00
CA ILE A 454 36.56 -13.51 26.18
C ILE A 454 36.28 -12.63 27.40
N VAL A 455 35.02 -12.52 27.82
CA VAL A 455 34.63 -11.67 28.95
C VAL A 455 35.22 -12.20 30.24
N ASP A 456 35.65 -11.29 31.13
CA ASP A 456 36.24 -11.63 32.42
C ASP A 456 35.34 -12.53 33.26
N ILE A 457 35.95 -13.46 34.01
CA ILE A 457 35.22 -14.47 34.77
C ILE A 457 34.33 -13.85 35.85
N ASN A 458 34.72 -12.70 36.41
CA ASN A 458 33.92 -12.01 37.43
C ASN A 458 32.63 -11.45 36.84
N SER A 459 32.63 -11.02 35.58
CA SER A 459 31.41 -10.57 34.89
C SER A 459 30.44 -11.73 34.65
N ILE A 460 30.97 -12.91 34.29
CA ILE A 460 30.15 -14.12 34.13
C ILE A 460 29.46 -14.46 35.44
N ILE A 461 30.21 -14.53 36.55
CA ILE A 461 29.66 -14.86 37.86
C ILE A 461 28.64 -13.83 38.31
N PHE A 462 28.94 -12.54 38.15
CA PHE A 462 28.03 -11.45 38.50
C PHE A 462 26.66 -11.64 37.84
N HIS A 463 26.61 -11.85 36.53
CA HIS A 463 25.34 -12.03 35.81
C HIS A 463 24.66 -13.37 36.11
N LEU A 464 25.44 -14.44 36.25
CA LEU A 464 24.92 -15.78 36.50
C LEU A 464 24.23 -15.87 37.87
N GLU A 465 24.83 -15.30 38.93
CA GLU A 465 24.23 -15.30 40.28
C GLU A 465 22.91 -14.52 40.34
N ARG A 466 22.82 -13.44 39.56
CA ARG A 466 21.63 -12.59 39.45
C ARG A 466 20.53 -13.17 38.56
N GLY A 467 20.88 -14.18 37.78
CA GLY A 467 20.01 -14.80 36.81
C GLY A 467 19.76 -13.95 35.56
N ASP A 468 20.69 -13.07 35.23
CA ASP A 468 20.54 -12.15 34.11
C ASP A 468 20.56 -12.90 32.77
N PHE A 469 21.37 -13.97 32.67
CA PHE A 469 21.49 -14.78 31.44
C PHE A 469 20.20 -15.52 31.11
N GLU A 470 19.62 -16.29 32.05
CA GLU A 470 18.38 -17.04 31.77
C GLU A 470 17.21 -16.10 31.48
N ARG A 471 17.15 -14.93 32.10
CA ARG A 471 16.11 -13.93 31.80
C ARG A 471 16.23 -13.41 30.38
N TRP A 472 17.44 -13.09 29.94
CA TRP A 472 17.66 -12.65 28.58
C TRP A 472 17.36 -13.77 27.56
N ILE A 473 17.85 -14.98 27.81
CA ILE A 473 17.59 -16.13 26.93
C ILE A 473 16.09 -16.46 26.85
N SER A 474 15.36 -16.44 27.97
CA SER A 474 13.92 -16.72 28.00
C SER A 474 13.09 -15.60 27.37
N ASN A 475 13.40 -14.34 27.66
CA ASN A 475 12.51 -13.21 27.33
C ASN A 475 12.88 -12.49 26.03
N VAL A 476 14.11 -12.65 25.55
CA VAL A 476 14.62 -11.97 24.36
C VAL A 476 14.93 -12.97 23.25
N ILE A 477 15.71 -14.00 23.54
CA ILE A 477 16.03 -15.05 22.56
C ILE A 477 14.83 -16.00 22.36
N GLU A 478 14.03 -16.19 23.41
CA GLU A 478 12.82 -17.03 23.46
C GLU A 478 13.10 -18.54 23.46
N ASP A 479 14.26 -18.94 24.00
CA ASP A 479 14.62 -20.36 24.20
C ASP A 479 14.50 -20.76 25.67
N ARG A 480 13.29 -21.12 26.10
CA ARG A 480 13.03 -21.51 27.50
C ARG A 480 13.82 -22.75 27.92
N GLU A 481 14.01 -23.71 27.01
CA GLU A 481 14.78 -24.92 27.30
C GLU A 481 16.24 -24.58 27.63
N LEU A 482 16.85 -23.67 26.86
CA LEU A 482 18.21 -23.20 27.14
C LEU A 482 18.27 -22.39 28.44
N ALA A 483 17.27 -21.53 28.69
CA ALA A 483 17.19 -20.74 29.92
C ALA A 483 17.14 -21.62 31.17
N ASP A 484 16.30 -22.67 31.18
CA ASP A 484 16.17 -23.61 32.29
C ASP A 484 17.50 -24.35 32.53
N ARG A 485 18.16 -24.79 31.46
CA ARG A 485 19.47 -25.47 31.54
C ARG A 485 20.59 -24.55 32.04
N ILE A 486 20.52 -23.24 31.74
CA ILE A 486 21.46 -22.24 32.31
C ILE A 486 21.19 -22.04 33.80
N ALA A 487 19.93 -22.03 34.23
CA ALA A 487 19.57 -21.93 35.64
C ALA A 487 20.11 -23.10 36.48
N ASP A 488 20.20 -24.31 35.90
CA ASP A 488 20.85 -25.47 36.52
C ASP A 488 22.37 -25.26 36.71
N ILE A 489 23.05 -24.61 35.76
CA ILE A 489 24.47 -24.26 35.91
C ILE A 489 24.66 -23.27 37.06
N ARG A 490 23.74 -22.32 37.22
CA ARG A 490 23.77 -21.37 38.34
C ARG A 490 23.72 -22.07 39.69
N SER A 491 22.80 -23.04 39.85
CA SER A 491 22.59 -23.78 41.11
C SER A 491 23.66 -24.84 41.40
N SER A 492 24.50 -25.17 40.40
CA SER A 492 25.57 -26.15 40.53
C SER A 492 26.72 -25.71 41.46
N LYS A 493 27.35 -26.68 42.14
CA LYS A 493 28.52 -26.47 43.04
C LYS A 493 29.86 -26.38 42.32
N ILE A 494 29.87 -26.07 41.02
CA ILE A 494 31.09 -26.02 40.20
C ILE A 494 31.79 -24.67 40.42
N ASN A 495 33.12 -24.65 40.37
CA ASN A 495 33.91 -23.42 40.47
C ASN A 495 33.67 -22.49 39.26
N ALA A 496 34.16 -21.24 39.33
CA ALA A 496 33.84 -20.22 38.35
C ALA A 496 34.24 -20.59 36.91
N GLU A 497 35.48 -21.04 36.69
CA GLU A 497 35.92 -21.48 35.36
C GLU A 497 35.16 -22.72 34.86
N GLY A 498 34.77 -23.62 35.77
CA GLY A 498 33.89 -24.73 35.44
C GLY A 498 32.51 -24.27 34.98
N LYS A 499 31.96 -23.19 35.57
CA LYS A 499 30.70 -22.57 35.12
C LYS A 499 30.84 -21.93 33.73
N ARG A 500 31.94 -21.22 33.44
CA ARG A 500 32.22 -20.72 32.08
C ARG A 500 32.26 -21.87 31.07
N LYS A 501 33.01 -22.93 31.37
CA LYS A 501 33.11 -24.09 30.50
C LYS A 501 31.73 -24.75 30.27
N ALA A 502 30.95 -24.94 31.33
CA ALA A 502 29.60 -25.50 31.23
C ALA A 502 28.67 -24.63 30.37
N LEU A 503 28.73 -23.30 30.49
CA LEU A 503 27.98 -22.38 29.64
C LEU A 503 28.38 -22.51 28.16
N LEU A 504 29.68 -22.50 27.87
CA LEU A 504 30.18 -22.64 26.50
C LEU A 504 29.76 -23.98 25.90
N ASP A 505 29.92 -25.07 26.64
CA ASP A 505 29.53 -26.41 26.17
C ASP A 505 28.01 -26.52 25.98
N LEU A 506 27.21 -25.88 26.82
CA LEU A 506 25.75 -25.86 26.72
C LEU A 506 25.28 -25.04 25.51
N ILE A 507 25.71 -23.78 25.43
CA ILE A 507 25.28 -22.84 24.40
C ILE A 507 25.81 -23.29 23.03
N GLY A 508 27.07 -23.71 22.94
CA GLY A 508 27.66 -24.20 21.70
C GLY A 508 26.94 -25.44 21.16
N ARG A 509 26.60 -26.40 22.03
CA ARG A 509 25.78 -27.57 21.63
C ARG A 509 24.39 -27.15 21.18
N ARG A 510 23.73 -26.24 21.90
CA ARG A 510 22.40 -25.77 21.53
C ARG A 510 22.41 -25.07 20.17
N ILE A 511 23.38 -24.21 19.89
CA ILE A 511 23.54 -23.57 18.57
C ILE A 511 23.70 -24.63 17.47
N GLU A 512 24.57 -25.63 17.69
CA GLU A 512 24.81 -26.70 16.73
C GLU A 512 23.57 -27.60 16.51
N GLU A 513 22.83 -27.91 17.57
CA GLU A 513 21.55 -28.63 17.52
C GLU A 513 20.54 -27.85 16.66
N LEU A 514 20.35 -26.56 16.94
CA LEU A 514 19.42 -25.69 16.23
C LEU A 514 19.80 -25.54 14.74
N ARG A 515 21.10 -25.42 14.43
CA ARG A 515 21.61 -25.36 13.04
C ARG A 515 21.37 -26.66 12.29
N LYS A 516 21.75 -27.80 12.87
CA LYS A 516 21.50 -29.12 12.28
C LYS A 516 20.03 -29.35 12.02
N LEU A 517 19.16 -28.92 12.93
CA LEU A 517 17.72 -29.04 12.77
C LEU A 517 17.16 -28.12 11.66
N GLY A 518 17.82 -26.99 11.39
CA GLY A 518 17.58 -26.17 10.20
C GLY A 518 18.06 -26.84 8.90
N ASP A 519 19.29 -27.38 8.90
CA ASP A 519 19.93 -27.94 7.69
C ASP A 519 19.39 -29.33 7.29
N LEU A 520 19.02 -30.18 8.25
CA LEU A 520 18.48 -31.54 8.01
C LEU A 520 17.13 -31.55 7.29
N LYS A 521 16.44 -30.41 7.22
CA LYS A 521 15.16 -30.28 6.50
C LYS A 521 15.28 -29.59 5.15
N LEU A 522 16.34 -28.81 4.92
CA LEU A 522 16.73 -28.30 3.60
C LEU A 522 17.31 -29.40 2.69
N ASN A 523 17.93 -30.44 3.27
CA ASN A 523 18.60 -31.54 2.55
C ASN A 523 17.81 -32.86 2.47
N ARG A 524 16.48 -32.87 2.66
CA ARG A 524 15.71 -34.07 2.30
C ARG A 524 15.65 -34.14 0.76
N PRO A 525 16.09 -35.26 0.13
CA PRO A 525 16.13 -35.35 -1.32
C PRO A 525 14.73 -35.15 -1.94
N ASN A 526 14.77 -34.41 -3.05
CA ASN A 526 13.69 -33.89 -3.89
C ASN A 526 12.45 -34.77 -4.02
#